data_AF-A0A382YZ22-F1
#
_entry.id   AF-A0A382YZ22-F1
#
_cell.length_a   1.000
_cell.length_b   1.000
_cell.length_c   1.000
_cell.angle_alpha   90.00
_cell.angle_beta   90.00
_cell.angle_gamma   90.00
#
_symmetry.space_group_name_H-M   'P 1'
#
loop_
_entity.id
_entity.type
_entity.pdbx_description
1 polymer ?
#
loop_
_entity_poly.entity_id
_entity_poly.type
_entity_poly.pdbx_seq_one_letter_code
_entity_poly.pdbx_strand_id
1 'polypeptide(L)'
;VDVTSHKRLIFSFVLILFVSCSKTKIIYNYADFLLLNWFESYFELKEPQRLDLEKKVEKFFLWHRKSELPKIVLFLEEFKARYGDGIDKKDINWIASESKLFWKRILDYTEEDIASF
;
A
#
# COMPACT_ATOMS: atom_id res chain seq x y z
N VAL A 1 7.87 37.28 -18.15
CA VAL A 1 7.46 35.96 -17.61
C VAL A 1 6.03 36.13 -17.12
N ASP A 2 5.11 35.40 -17.73
CA ASP A 2 3.68 35.73 -17.77
C ASP A 2 2.97 35.42 -16.43
N VAL A 3 2.34 36.44 -15.85
CA VAL A 3 1.56 36.37 -14.59
C VAL A 3 0.45 35.31 -14.67
N THR A 4 -0.06 35.01 -15.87
CA THR A 4 -1.06 33.95 -16.09
C THR A 4 -0.50 32.55 -15.91
N SER A 5 0.79 32.34 -16.23
CA SER A 5 1.50 31.06 -16.05
C SER A 5 1.69 30.73 -14.57
N HIS A 6 2.03 31.72 -13.75
CA HIS A 6 2.14 31.55 -12.30
C HIS A 6 0.80 31.22 -11.65
N LYS A 7 -0.30 31.85 -12.07
CA LYS A 7 -1.65 31.52 -11.58
C LYS A 7 -2.07 30.09 -11.96
N ARG A 8 -1.74 29.63 -13.18
CA ARG A 8 -1.96 28.25 -13.64
C ARG A 8 -1.12 27.23 -12.86
N LEU A 9 0.14 27.56 -12.57
CA LEU A 9 1.04 26.72 -11.77
C LEU A 9 0.56 26.61 -10.32
N ILE A 10 0.14 27.72 -9.70
CA ILE A 10 -0.41 27.73 -8.35
C ILE A 10 -1.71 26.91 -8.31
N PHE A 11 -2.60 27.10 -9.30
CA PHE A 11 -3.84 26.33 -9.39
C PHE A 11 -3.59 24.82 -9.54
N SER A 12 -2.65 24.43 -10.40
CA SER A 12 -2.22 23.04 -10.57
C SER A 12 -1.64 22.46 -9.29
N PHE A 13 -0.78 23.22 -8.60
CA PHE A 13 -0.19 22.81 -7.33
C PHE A 13 -1.23 22.61 -6.23
N VAL A 14 -2.20 23.52 -6.12
CA VAL A 14 -3.34 23.39 -5.19
C VAL A 14 -4.16 22.14 -5.52
N LEU A 15 -4.43 21.86 -6.81
CA LEU A 15 -5.14 20.65 -7.24
C LEU A 15 -4.40 19.36 -6.85
N ILE A 16 -3.07 19.32 -7.02
CA ILE A 16 -2.22 18.18 -6.63
C ILE A 16 -2.23 17.97 -5.09
N LEU A 17 -2.24 19.06 -4.33
CA LEU A 17 -2.34 19.02 -2.87
C LEU A 17 -3.73 18.53 -2.41
N PHE A 18 -4.80 18.98 -3.07
CA PHE A 18 -6.17 18.52 -2.78
C PHE A 18 -6.38 17.03 -3.08
N VAL A 19 -5.80 16.52 -4.17
CA VAL A 19 -5.81 15.07 -4.46
C VAL A 19 -5.03 14.30 -3.38
N SER A 20 -3.97 14.89 -2.83
CA SER A 20 -3.11 14.21 -1.85
C SER A 20 -3.79 13.90 -0.51
N CYS A 21 -4.76 14.69 -0.06
CA CYS A 21 -5.50 14.40 1.18
C CYS A 21 -6.40 13.15 1.09
N SER A 22 -6.73 12.68 -0.12
CA SER A 22 -7.60 11.51 -0.32
C SER A 22 -6.88 10.33 -0.99
N LYS A 23 -5.56 10.44 -1.23
CA LYS A 23 -4.76 9.42 -1.95
C LYS A 23 -4.85 8.04 -1.31
N THR A 24 -4.77 7.95 0.01
CA THR A 24 -4.88 6.67 0.73
C THR A 24 -6.22 5.99 0.46
N LYS A 25 -7.32 6.75 0.56
CA LYS A 25 -8.66 6.24 0.27
C LYS A 25 -8.83 5.81 -1.19
N ILE A 26 -8.30 6.58 -2.13
CA ILE A 26 -8.34 6.25 -3.56
C ILE A 26 -7.55 4.96 -3.81
N ILE A 27 -6.30 4.88 -3.34
CA ILE A 27 -5.46 3.70 -3.54
C ILE A 27 -6.14 2.45 -2.98
N TYR A 28 -6.69 2.50 -1.75
CA TYR A 28 -7.38 1.34 -1.17
C TYR A 28 -8.69 0.97 -1.86
N ASN A 29 -9.39 1.91 -2.49
CA ASN A 29 -10.60 1.62 -3.26
C ASN A 29 -10.29 0.94 -4.60
N TYR A 30 -9.10 1.15 -5.17
CA TYR A 30 -8.69 0.60 -6.46
C TYR A 30 -7.56 -0.43 -6.34
N ALA A 31 -7.16 -0.82 -5.13
CA ALA A 31 -5.99 -1.66 -4.89
C ALA A 31 -6.14 -3.03 -5.56
N ASP A 32 -7.32 -3.64 -5.47
CA ASP A 32 -7.65 -4.93 -6.08
C ASP A 32 -7.47 -4.87 -7.60
N PHE A 33 -8.01 -3.84 -8.25
CA PHE A 33 -7.87 -3.60 -9.68
C PHE A 33 -6.40 -3.37 -10.09
N LEU A 34 -5.67 -2.56 -9.33
CA LEU A 34 -4.26 -2.29 -9.60
C LEU A 34 -3.41 -3.56 -9.51
N LEU A 35 -3.69 -4.42 -8.51
CA LEU A 35 -2.95 -5.66 -8.31
C LEU A 35 -3.27 -6.69 -9.41
N LEU A 36 -4.54 -6.79 -9.82
CA LEU A 36 -4.95 -7.65 -10.93
C LEU A 36 -4.27 -7.23 -12.25
N ASN A 37 -4.30 -5.94 -12.58
CA ASN A 37 -3.65 -5.44 -13.79
C ASN A 37 -2.12 -5.61 -13.74
N TRP A 38 -1.53 -5.51 -12.55
CA TRP A 38 -0.12 -5.80 -12.37
C TRP A 38 0.19 -7.27 -12.67
N PHE A 39 -0.62 -8.22 -12.17
CA PHE A 39 -0.48 -9.64 -12.50
C PHE A 39 -0.65 -9.92 -14.01
N GLU A 40 -1.67 -9.36 -14.64
CA GLU A 40 -1.93 -9.51 -16.09
C GLU A 40 -0.80 -8.91 -16.95
N SER A 41 0.06 -8.03 -16.40
CA SER A 41 1.24 -7.53 -17.10
C SER A 41 2.40 -8.54 -17.19
N TYR A 42 2.38 -9.59 -16.38
CA TYR A 42 3.38 -10.68 -16.38
C TYR A 42 2.83 -12.00 -16.89
N PHE A 43 1.53 -12.27 -16.71
CA PHE A 43 0.91 -13.56 -17.03
C PHE A 43 -0.29 -13.40 -17.96
N GLU A 44 -0.36 -14.21 -19.00
CA GLU A 44 -1.56 -14.34 -19.83
C GLU A 44 -2.59 -15.23 -19.13
N LEU A 45 -3.53 -14.60 -18.42
CA LEU A 45 -4.58 -15.31 -17.68
C LEU A 45 -5.76 -15.65 -18.58
N LYS A 46 -6.18 -16.92 -18.59
CA LYS A 46 -7.48 -17.33 -19.15
C LYS A 46 -8.61 -16.91 -18.21
N GLU A 47 -9.82 -16.76 -18.74
CA GLU A 47 -11.00 -16.35 -17.96
C GLU A 47 -11.18 -17.09 -16.62
N PRO A 48 -11.06 -18.44 -16.53
CA PRO A 48 -11.18 -19.12 -15.25
C PRO A 48 -10.07 -18.77 -14.24
N GLN A 49 -8.84 -18.56 -14.71
CA GLN A 49 -7.70 -18.18 -13.86
C GLN A 49 -7.82 -16.75 -13.36
N ARG A 50 -8.31 -15.84 -14.21
CA ARG A 50 -8.58 -14.45 -13.87
C ARG A 50 -9.66 -14.34 -12.79
N LEU A 51 -10.78 -15.06 -12.94
CA LEU A 51 -11.86 -15.08 -11.94
C LEU A 51 -11.41 -15.67 -10.59
N ASP A 52 -10.50 -16.64 -10.63
CA ASP A 52 -9.90 -17.21 -9.42
C ASP A 52 -8.96 -16.21 -8.73
N LEU A 53 -8.09 -15.54 -9.50
CA LEU A 53 -7.21 -14.49 -9.01
C LEU A 53 -7.98 -13.32 -8.40
N GLU A 54 -9.08 -12.89 -9.03
CA GLU A 54 -9.94 -11.82 -8.51
C GLU A 54 -10.45 -12.13 -7.09
N LYS A 55 -10.93 -13.36 -6.86
CA LYS A 55 -11.39 -13.81 -5.54
C LYS A 55 -10.26 -13.86 -4.50
N LYS A 56 -9.09 -14.34 -4.89
CA LYS A 56 -7.91 -14.40 -4.02
C LYS A 56 -7.44 -13.00 -3.63
N VAL A 57 -7.38 -12.08 -4.60
CA VAL A 57 -7.04 -10.67 -4.39
C VAL A 57 -8.04 -9.98 -3.45
N GLU A 58 -9.35 -10.17 -3.67
CA GLU A 58 -10.38 -9.61 -2.79
C GLU A 58 -10.22 -10.13 -1.35
N LYS A 59 -10.02 -11.44 -1.19
CA LYS A 59 -9.80 -12.09 0.11
C LYS A 59 -8.52 -11.56 0.78
N PHE A 60 -7.45 -11.36 0.02
CA PHE A 60 -6.20 -10.77 0.50
C PHE A 60 -6.41 -9.35 1.02
N PHE A 61 -7.04 -8.46 0.25
CA PHE A 61 -7.26 -7.08 0.69
C PHE A 61 -8.27 -6.96 1.83
N LEU A 62 -9.23 -7.89 1.94
CA LEU A 62 -10.11 -7.97 3.10
C LEU A 62 -9.32 -8.30 4.37
N TRP A 63 -8.46 -9.33 4.33
CA TRP A 63 -7.59 -9.69 5.45
C TRP A 63 -6.60 -8.57 5.78
N HIS A 64 -5.95 -8.00 4.77
CA HIS A 64 -4.99 -6.93 4.94
C HIS A 64 -5.63 -5.74 5.68
N ARG A 65 -6.83 -5.30 5.26
CA ARG A 65 -7.54 -4.19 5.91
C ARG A 65 -7.99 -4.49 7.32
N LYS A 66 -8.48 -5.71 7.59
CA LYS A 66 -9.04 -6.08 8.90
C LYS A 66 -7.98 -6.50 9.93
N SER A 67 -6.86 -7.07 9.50
CA SER A 67 -5.84 -7.66 10.38
C SER A 67 -4.52 -6.92 10.32
N GLU A 68 -3.94 -6.72 9.14
CA GLU A 68 -2.56 -6.21 9.02
C GLU A 68 -2.46 -4.69 9.13
N LEU A 69 -3.39 -3.96 8.50
CA LEU A 69 -3.38 -2.51 8.51
C LEU A 69 -3.47 -1.92 9.93
N PRO A 70 -4.32 -2.43 10.85
CA PRO A 70 -4.29 -1.98 12.25
C PRO A 70 -2.93 -2.19 12.94
N LYS A 71 -2.21 -3.27 12.63
CA LYS A 71 -0.86 -3.51 13.18
C LYS A 71 0.16 -2.51 12.65
N ILE A 72 0.06 -2.17 11.36
CA ILE A 72 0.90 -1.12 10.76
C ILE A 72 0.61 0.23 11.41
N VAL A 73 -0.66 0.55 11.68
CA VAL A 73 -1.03 1.79 12.39
C VAL A 73 -0.36 1.85 13.77
N LEU A 74 -0.46 0.79 14.58
CA LEU A 74 0.20 0.73 15.89
C LEU A 74 1.72 0.87 15.80
N PHE A 75 2.34 0.22 14.81
CA PHE A 75 3.77 0.38 14.55
C PHE A 75 4.15 1.83 14.22
N LEU A 76 3.35 2.51 13.38
CA LEU A 76 3.60 3.90 13.01
C LEU A 76 3.38 4.86 14.19
N GLU A 77 2.43 4.58 15.07
CA GLU A 77 2.21 5.34 16.31
C GLU A 77 3.40 5.21 17.27
N GLU A 78 3.90 3.99 17.46
CA GLU A 78 5.10 3.71 18.26
C GLU A 78 6.36 4.35 17.64
N PHE A 79 6.51 4.26 16.32
CA PHE A 79 7.60 4.92 15.61
C PHE A 79 7.57 6.45 15.81
N LYS A 80 6.38 7.06 15.73
CA LYS A 80 6.20 8.50 15.99
C LYS A 80 6.57 8.86 17.42
N ALA A 81 6.24 8.03 18.41
CA ALA A 81 6.62 8.25 19.80
C ALA A 81 8.14 8.22 19.99
N ARG A 82 8.83 7.25 19.37
CA ARG A 82 10.28 7.11 19.40
C ARG A 82 11.02 8.25 18.71
N TYR A 83 10.45 8.81 17.65
CA TYR A 83 11.04 9.90 16.89
C TYR A 83 11.27 11.19 17.71
N GLY A 84 10.52 11.38 18.81
CA GLY A 84 10.54 12.62 19.60
C GLY A 84 11.94 13.06 20.08
N ASP A 85 12.82 12.11 20.37
CA ASP A 85 14.17 12.34 20.88
C ASP A 85 15.27 12.13 19.81
N GLY A 86 14.87 11.97 18.55
CA GLY A 86 15.75 11.57 17.43
C GLY A 86 15.80 10.06 17.22
N ILE A 87 16.30 9.63 16.06
CA ILE A 87 16.41 8.21 15.71
C ILE A 87 17.80 7.70 16.05
N ASP A 88 17.90 6.61 16.81
CA ASP A 88 19.16 5.93 17.10
C ASP A 88 19.28 4.56 16.40
N LYS A 89 20.42 3.86 16.60
CA LYS A 89 20.67 2.55 15.99
C LYS A 89 19.69 1.46 16.47
N LYS A 90 19.20 1.54 17.70
CA LYS A 90 18.21 0.61 18.25
C LYS A 90 16.88 0.79 17.54
N ASP A 91 16.47 2.03 17.28
CA ASP A 91 15.25 2.32 16.53
C ASP A 91 15.33 1.80 15.10
N ILE A 92 16.46 1.98 14.41
CA ILE A 92 16.67 1.42 13.06
C ILE A 92 16.56 -0.11 13.07
N ASN A 93 17.18 -0.77 14.05
CA ASN A 93 17.09 -2.22 14.18
C ASN A 93 15.65 -2.69 14.47
N TRP A 94 14.94 -1.95 15.32
CA TRP A 94 13.53 -2.23 15.64
C TRP A 94 12.64 -2.06 14.40
N ILE A 95 12.78 -0.97 13.65
CA ILE A 95 12.07 -0.74 12.38
C ILE A 95 12.34 -1.88 11.40
N ALA A 96 13.60 -2.30 11.25
CA ALA A 96 13.96 -3.41 10.37
C ALA A 96 13.29 -4.72 10.82
N SER A 97 13.26 -5.00 12.12
CA SER A 97 12.61 -6.22 12.64
C SER A 97 11.10 -6.21 12.43
N GLU A 98 10.42 -5.10 12.73
CA GLU A 98 8.97 -4.97 12.54
C GLU A 98 8.60 -5.06 11.06
N SER A 99 9.37 -4.39 10.19
CA SER A 99 9.20 -4.48 8.73
C SER A 99 9.31 -5.93 8.24
N LYS A 100 10.28 -6.68 8.74
CA LYS A 100 10.43 -8.11 8.41
C LYS A 100 9.21 -8.93 8.85
N LEU A 101 8.62 -8.62 10.00
CA LEU A 101 7.41 -9.31 10.47
C LEU A 101 6.19 -9.00 9.59
N PHE A 102 6.01 -7.74 9.15
CA PHE A 102 4.95 -7.38 8.19
C PHE A 102 5.10 -8.17 6.89
N TRP A 103 6.31 -8.21 6.32
CA TRP A 103 6.59 -8.99 5.11
C TRP A 103 6.33 -10.48 5.28
N LYS A 104 6.80 -11.06 6.39
CA LYS A 104 6.59 -12.47 6.67
C LYS A 104 5.10 -12.81 6.73
N ARG A 105 4.28 -12.00 7.42
CA ARG A 105 2.84 -12.27 7.52
C ARG A 105 2.12 -12.18 6.18
N ILE A 106 2.54 -11.26 5.31
CA ILE A 106 2.01 -11.19 3.93
C ILE A 106 2.35 -12.48 3.19
N LEU A 107 3.63 -12.88 3.20
CA LEU A 107 4.08 -14.09 2.52
C LEU A 107 3.36 -15.34 3.03
N ASP A 108 3.32 -15.53 4.36
CA ASP A 108 2.65 -16.67 5.01
C ASP A 108 1.15 -16.71 4.66
N TYR A 109 0.48 -15.55 4.54
CA TYR A 109 -0.94 -15.50 4.19
C TYR A 109 -1.18 -15.81 2.70
N THR A 110 -0.28 -15.37 1.82
CA THR A 110 -0.43 -15.52 0.37
C THR A 110 0.24 -16.77 -0.19
N GLU A 111 0.95 -17.55 0.62
CA GLU A 111 1.78 -18.69 0.19
C GLU A 111 0.97 -19.68 -0.66
N GLU A 112 -0.16 -20.15 -0.13
CA GLU A 112 -1.03 -21.10 -0.83
C GLU A 112 -1.63 -20.49 -2.11
N ASP A 113 -2.06 -19.24 -2.05
CA ASP A 113 -2.69 -18.54 -3.16
C ASP A 113 -1.70 -18.36 -4.32
N ILE A 114 -0.44 -17.99 -4.04
CA ILE A 114 0.62 -17.80 -5.04
C ILE A 114 1.11 -19.14 -5.58
N ALA A 115 1.31 -20.15 -4.72
CA ALA A 115 1.81 -21.47 -5.13
C ALA A 115 0.86 -22.22 -6.07
N SER A 116 -0.39 -21.78 -6.16
CA SER A 116 -1.42 -22.39 -7.02
C SER A 116 -1.49 -21.80 -8.44
N PHE A 117 -0.69 -20.78 -8.77
CA PHE A 117 -0.55 -20.20 -10.11
C PHE A 117 0.69 -20.75 -10.83
#